data_AF-A0A6B1FW57-F1
#
_entry.id   AF-A0A6B1FW57-F1
#
_cell.length_a   1.000
_cell.length_b   1.000
_cell.length_c   1.000
_cell.angle_alpha   90.00
_cell.angle_beta   90.00
_cell.angle_gamma   90.00
#
_symmetry.space_group_name_H-M   'P 1'
#
loop_
_entity.id
_entity.type
_entity.pdbx_description
1 polymer ?
#
loop_
_entity_poly.entity_id
_entity_poly.type
_entity_poly.pdbx_seq_one_letter_code
_entity_poly.pdbx_strand_id
1 'polypeptide(L)'
;MKLDLVKIVGVSAAGKSTLVAGLRRLGYNARPVAQEHSQVPDMWQRIRPPNWLIFLDADLAAQGERRPDVSWDEPWRRTELERLAHARIHADLVIDTSLLSPESVLNQAVSFLQISSVEAASGPLAALPRTGSVWHQGGRPDLPSG
;
A
#
# COMPACT_ATOMS: atom_id res chain seq x y z
N MET A 1 25.16 5.63 -6.78
CA MET A 1 24.63 4.40 -6.17
C MET A 1 23.14 4.31 -6.45
N LYS A 2 22.59 3.10 -6.54
CA LYS A 2 21.15 2.87 -6.77
C LYS A 2 20.49 2.66 -5.40
N LEU A 3 19.52 3.49 -5.04
CA LEU A 3 18.78 3.36 -3.78
C LEU A 3 17.93 2.09 -3.76
N ASP A 4 17.91 1.42 -2.61
CA ASP A 4 17.04 0.27 -2.36
C ASP A 4 15.57 0.61 -2.57
N LEU A 5 14.88 -0.23 -3.33
CA LEU A 5 13.46 -0.05 -3.59
C LEU A 5 12.63 -0.63 -2.44
N VAL A 6 11.87 0.24 -1.77
CA VAL A 6 10.88 -0.14 -0.75
C VAL A 6 9.49 -0.15 -1.39
N LYS A 7 8.81 -1.30 -1.41
CA LYS A 7 7.42 -1.41 -1.86
C LYS A 7 6.47 -1.45 -0.69
N ILE A 8 5.40 -0.66 -0.79
CA ILE A 8 4.32 -0.61 0.20
C ILE A 8 3.09 -1.29 -0.40
N VAL A 9 2.66 -2.39 0.23
CA VAL A 9 1.49 -3.20 -0.11
C VAL A 9 0.53 -3.19 1.09
N GLY A 10 -0.75 -3.51 0.91
CA GLY A 10 -1.71 -3.55 2.01
C GLY A 10 -3.15 -3.45 1.54
N VAL A 11 -4.10 -3.64 2.46
CA VAL A 11 -5.54 -3.48 2.17
C VAL A 11 -5.85 -2.06 1.68
N SER A 12 -6.96 -1.89 0.97
CA SER A 12 -7.35 -0.53 0.57
C SER A 12 -7.55 0.33 1.83
N ALA A 13 -7.34 1.65 1.72
CA ALA A 13 -7.41 2.60 2.84
C ALA A 13 -6.47 2.34 4.04
N ALA A 14 -5.50 1.41 3.93
CA ALA A 14 -4.46 1.20 4.93
C ALA A 14 -3.42 2.34 5.04
N GLY A 15 -3.52 3.40 4.22
CA GLY A 15 -2.58 4.53 4.27
C GLY A 15 -1.32 4.40 3.41
N LYS A 16 -1.28 3.49 2.43
CA LYS A 16 -0.13 3.27 1.54
C LYS A 16 0.43 4.54 0.91
N SER A 17 -0.44 5.37 0.31
CA SER A 17 -0.04 6.62 -0.34
C SER A 17 0.54 7.63 0.65
N THR A 18 -0.04 7.72 1.85
CA THR A 18 0.44 8.57 2.94
C THR A 18 1.81 8.14 3.42
N LEU A 19 2.03 6.84 3.65
CA LEU A 19 3.33 6.31 4.06
C LEU A 19 4.39 6.53 2.98
N VAL A 20 4.07 6.25 1.71
CA VAL A 20 4.98 6.52 0.59
C VAL A 20 5.38 7.99 0.54
N ALA A 21 4.41 8.91 0.68
CA ALA A 21 4.72 10.33 0.69
C ALA A 21 5.65 10.71 1.85
N GLY A 22 5.42 10.15 3.05
CA GLY A 22 6.29 10.33 4.22
C GLY A 22 7.71 9.84 3.98
N LEU A 23 7.87 8.59 3.57
CA LEU A 23 9.17 7.97 3.31
C LEU A 23 9.96 8.70 2.21
N ARG A 24 9.28 9.13 1.14
CA ARG A 24 9.93 9.87 0.05
C ARG A 24 10.41 11.26 0.48
N ARG A 25 9.68 11.96 1.35
CA ARG A 25 10.16 13.23 1.93
C ARG A 25 11.44 13.04 2.74
N LEU A 26 11.64 11.86 3.32
CA LEU A 26 12.82 11.48 4.08
C LEU A 26 13.95 10.88 3.21
N GLY A 27 13.78 10.83 1.88
CA GLY A 27 14.81 10.37 0.95
C GLY A 27 14.76 8.87 0.61
N TYR A 28 13.82 8.10 1.16
CA TYR A 28 13.69 6.67 0.84
C TYR A 28 13.00 6.46 -0.52
N ASN A 29 13.52 5.53 -1.32
CA ASN A 29 12.94 5.13 -2.59
C ASN A 29 11.70 4.21 -2.40
N ALA A 30 10.66 4.78 -1.80
CA ALA A 30 9.39 4.11 -1.56
C ALA A 30 8.44 4.23 -2.76
N ARG A 31 7.70 3.15 -3.06
CA ARG A 31 6.63 3.10 -4.07
C ARG A 31 5.43 2.28 -3.58
N PRO A 32 4.19 2.67 -3.92
CA PRO A 32 3.02 1.85 -3.63
C PRO A 32 2.89 0.71 -4.64
N VAL A 33 2.17 -0.33 -4.25
CA VAL A 33 1.71 -1.41 -5.13
C VAL A 33 0.24 -1.65 -4.85
N ALA A 34 -0.58 -1.66 -5.90
CA ALA A 34 -2.01 -1.95 -5.83
C ALA A 34 -2.29 -3.47 -5.92
N GLN A 35 -1.64 -4.27 -5.06
CA GLN A 35 -1.73 -5.73 -5.05
C GLN A 35 -3.14 -6.22 -4.72
N GLU A 36 -3.86 -5.48 -3.87
CA GLU A 36 -5.25 -5.73 -3.47
C GLU A 36 -6.25 -5.70 -4.65
N HIS A 37 -5.84 -5.13 -5.79
CA HIS A 37 -6.62 -5.09 -7.02
C HIS A 37 -6.15 -6.08 -8.08
N SER A 38 -5.17 -6.94 -7.77
CA SER A 38 -4.61 -7.91 -8.70
C SER A 38 -5.04 -9.33 -8.36
N GLN A 39 -5.34 -10.12 -9.38
CA GLN A 39 -5.55 -11.58 -9.26
C GLN A 39 -4.22 -12.36 -9.30
N VAL A 40 -3.11 -11.69 -9.62
CA VAL A 40 -1.77 -12.31 -9.69
C VAL A 40 -1.13 -12.20 -8.30
N PRO A 41 -0.97 -13.30 -7.53
CA PRO A 41 -0.58 -13.23 -6.11
C PRO A 41 0.77 -12.55 -5.87
N ASP A 42 1.70 -12.72 -6.79
CA ASP A 42 3.08 -12.25 -6.72
C ASP A 42 3.34 -11.00 -7.59
N MET A 43 2.30 -10.29 -8.02
CA MET A 43 2.44 -9.09 -8.87
C MET A 43 3.41 -8.06 -8.26
N TRP A 44 3.40 -7.93 -6.93
CA TRP A 44 4.30 -7.06 -6.18
C TRP A 44 5.80 -7.31 -6.45
N GLN A 45 6.23 -8.50 -6.87
CA GLN A 45 7.63 -8.78 -7.23
C GLN A 45 7.91 -8.77 -8.73
N ARG A 46 6.90 -8.95 -9.60
CA ARG A 46 7.12 -9.11 -11.05
C ARG A 46 7.66 -7.87 -11.77
N ILE A 47 7.21 -6.67 -11.41
CA ILE A 47 7.66 -5.41 -12.04
C ILE A 47 8.50 -4.62 -11.05
N ARG A 48 9.82 -4.50 -11.32
CA ARG A 48 10.80 -3.90 -10.41
C ARG A 48 10.75 -4.57 -9.03
N PRO A 49 11.30 -5.79 -8.87
CA PRO A 49 11.34 -6.48 -7.58
C PRO A 49 11.87 -5.55 -6.48
N PRO A 50 11.24 -5.51 -5.30
CA PRO A 50 11.72 -4.68 -4.20
C PRO A 50 12.96 -5.28 -3.54
N ASN A 51 13.74 -4.42 -2.89
CA ASN A 51 14.69 -4.83 -1.87
C ASN A 51 13.98 -5.07 -0.53
N TRP A 52 12.93 -4.29 -0.27
CA TRP A 52 12.15 -4.32 0.98
C TRP A 52 10.65 -4.22 0.71
N LEU A 53 9.85 -5.00 1.42
CA LEU A 53 8.40 -5.06 1.33
C LEU A 53 7.76 -4.74 2.69
N ILE A 54 6.99 -3.65 2.73
CA ILE A 54 6.20 -3.26 3.91
C ILE A 54 4.72 -3.51 3.61
N PHE A 55 4.06 -4.25 4.50
CA PHE A 55 2.64 -4.54 4.44
C PHE A 55 1.86 -3.68 5.44
N LEU A 56 0.78 -3.04 4.99
CA LEU A 56 -0.14 -2.30 5.84
C LEU A 56 -1.48 -3.04 5.94
N ASP A 57 -1.88 -3.37 7.16
CA ASP A 57 -3.21 -3.90 7.46
C ASP A 57 -4.11 -2.81 8.06
N ALA A 58 -5.41 -3.02 7.98
CA ALA A 58 -6.43 -2.20 8.63
C ALA A 58 -7.71 -3.03 8.81
N ASP A 59 -8.41 -2.80 9.91
CA ASP A 59 -9.77 -3.32 10.10
C ASP A 59 -10.81 -2.53 9.30
N LEU A 60 -12.00 -3.10 9.15
CA LEU A 60 -13.11 -2.48 8.40
C LEU A 60 -13.51 -1.12 8.98
N ALA A 61 -13.41 -0.94 10.30
CA ALA A 61 -13.79 0.32 10.95
C ALA A 61 -12.85 1.46 10.52
N ALA A 62 -11.54 1.22 10.58
CA ALA A 62 -10.52 2.16 10.14
C ALA A 62 -10.59 2.42 8.63
N GLN A 63 -10.91 1.39 7.82
CA GLN A 63 -11.10 1.55 6.38
C GLN A 63 -12.31 2.45 6.07
N GLY A 64 -13.44 2.22 6.75
CA GLY A 64 -14.66 3.02 6.61
C GLY A 64 -14.50 4.46 7.08
N GLU A 65 -13.80 4.69 8.20
CA GLU A 65 -13.52 6.05 8.70
C GLU A 65 -12.67 6.86 7.70
N ARG A 66 -11.67 6.21 7.08
CA ARG A 66 -10.77 6.87 6.12
C ARG A 66 -11.38 7.08 4.74
N ARG A 67 -12.33 6.23 4.35
CA ARG A 67 -13.02 6.25 3.05
C ARG A 67 -14.51 6.05 3.24
N PRO A 68 -15.22 7.04 3.82
CA PRO A 68 -16.66 6.98 4.02
C PRO A 68 -17.45 7.01 2.70
N ASP A 69 -16.78 7.38 1.59
CA ASP A 69 -17.30 7.34 0.22
C ASP A 69 -17.44 5.93 -0.37
N VAL A 70 -16.86 4.93 0.29
CA VAL A 70 -16.86 3.53 -0.16
C VAL A 70 -17.48 2.67 0.94
N SER A 71 -18.38 1.75 0.57
CA SER A 71 -18.89 0.73 1.49
C SER A 71 -17.98 -0.49 1.45
N TRP A 72 -17.45 -0.87 2.61
CA TRP A 72 -16.55 -2.01 2.78
C TRP A 72 -17.29 -3.02 3.61
N ASP A 73 -17.44 -4.22 3.09
CA ASP A 73 -18.02 -5.33 3.81
C ASP A 73 -16.97 -6.42 4.04
N GLU A 74 -17.30 -7.36 4.92
CA GLU A 74 -16.42 -8.47 5.25
C GLU A 74 -16.05 -9.33 4.01
N PRO A 75 -16.98 -9.63 3.06
CA PRO A 75 -16.61 -10.28 1.80
C PRO A 75 -15.56 -9.53 0.98
N TRP A 76 -15.68 -8.20 0.88
CA TRP A 76 -14.70 -7.37 0.17
C TRP A 76 -13.33 -7.45 0.85
N ARG A 77 -13.28 -7.23 2.16
CA ARG A 77 -12.02 -7.30 2.92
C ARG A 77 -11.38 -8.68 2.83
N ARG A 78 -12.17 -9.75 2.92
CA ARG A 78 -11.68 -11.13 2.73
C ARG A 78 -11.04 -11.31 1.35
N THR A 79 -11.68 -10.79 0.30
CA THR A 79 -11.14 -10.83 -1.06
C THR A 79 -9.80 -10.08 -1.17
N GLU A 80 -9.68 -8.91 -0.55
CA GLU A 80 -8.40 -8.19 -0.50
C GLU A 80 -7.34 -9.01 0.23
N LEU A 81 -7.66 -9.56 1.40
CA LEU A 81 -6.73 -10.38 2.19
C LEU A 81 -6.27 -11.63 1.43
N GLU A 82 -7.15 -12.30 0.69
CA GLU A 82 -6.81 -13.43 -0.19
C GLU A 82 -5.79 -13.02 -1.26
N ARG A 83 -6.04 -11.90 -1.97
CA ARG A 83 -5.11 -11.36 -3.00
C ARG A 83 -3.78 -10.90 -2.42
N LEU A 84 -3.79 -10.46 -1.18
CA LEU A 84 -2.66 -9.92 -0.44
C LEU A 84 -1.86 -10.99 0.31
N ALA A 85 -2.39 -12.21 0.44
CA ALA A 85 -1.80 -13.27 1.26
C ALA A 85 -0.33 -13.54 0.93
N HIS A 86 0.01 -13.61 -0.36
CA HIS A 86 1.39 -13.81 -0.80
C HIS A 86 2.28 -12.61 -0.43
N ALA A 87 1.81 -11.37 -0.57
CA ALA A 87 2.61 -10.21 -0.17
C ALA A 87 2.80 -10.16 1.36
N ARG A 88 1.77 -10.53 2.13
CA ARG A 88 1.81 -10.54 3.60
C ARG A 88 2.82 -11.54 4.15
N ILE A 89 2.86 -12.76 3.59
CA ILE A 89 3.80 -13.81 4.01
C ILE A 89 5.25 -13.41 3.72
N HIS A 90 5.47 -12.63 2.66
CA HIS A 90 6.80 -12.20 2.22
C HIS A 90 7.19 -10.79 2.68
N ALA A 91 6.38 -10.15 3.54
CA ALA A 91 6.67 -8.81 4.02
C ALA A 91 7.79 -8.83 5.05
N ASP A 92 8.74 -7.89 4.92
CA ASP A 92 9.81 -7.70 5.91
C ASP A 92 9.30 -6.94 7.13
N LEU A 93 8.23 -6.15 6.96
CA LEU A 93 7.51 -5.46 8.03
C LEU A 93 6.01 -5.50 7.77
N VAL A 94 5.24 -5.85 8.80
CA VAL A 94 3.78 -5.73 8.81
C VAL A 94 3.38 -4.69 9.86
N ILE A 95 2.56 -3.72 9.46
CA ILE A 95 2.02 -2.68 10.35
C ILE A 95 0.50 -2.74 10.34
N ASP A 96 -0.11 -2.99 11.49
CA ASP A 96 -1.54 -2.76 11.68
C ASP A 96 -1.78 -1.26 11.89
N THR A 97 -2.46 -0.63 10.94
CA THR A 97 -2.69 0.81 10.96
C THR A 97 -3.97 1.20 11.68
N SER A 98 -4.79 0.26 12.13
CA SER A 98 -6.18 0.51 12.54
C SER A 98 -6.30 1.59 13.62
N LEU A 99 -5.40 1.58 14.61
CA LEU A 99 -5.38 2.52 15.73
C LEU A 99 -4.18 3.48 15.70
N LEU A 100 -3.46 3.56 14.57
CA LEU A 100 -2.24 4.36 14.47
C LEU A 100 -2.47 5.64 13.70
N SER A 101 -1.87 6.73 14.20
CA SER A 101 -1.76 7.97 13.44
C SER A 101 -0.80 7.78 12.24
N PRO A 102 -0.94 8.56 11.16
CA PRO A 102 -0.01 8.51 10.03
C PRO A 102 1.46 8.73 10.42
N GLU A 103 1.71 9.56 11.43
CA GLU A 103 3.05 9.79 11.98
C GLU A 103 3.59 8.55 12.70
N SER A 104 2.76 7.86 13.48
CA SER A 104 3.16 6.62 14.16
C SER A 104 3.53 5.52 13.16
N VAL A 105 2.73 5.37 12.10
CA VAL A 105 3.03 4.43 11.00
C VAL A 105 4.35 4.81 10.30
N LEU A 106 4.57 6.09 10.03
CA LEU A 106 5.82 6.58 9.43
C LEU A 106 7.02 6.28 10.34
N ASN A 107 6.93 6.58 11.63
CA ASN A 107 8.00 6.37 12.59
C ASN A 107 8.37 4.88 12.72
N GLN A 108 7.38 3.99 12.72
CA GLN A 108 7.64 2.54 12.71
C GLN A 108 8.36 2.10 11.44
N ALA A 109 7.89 2.54 10.26
CA ALA A 109 8.54 2.22 8.99
C ALA A 109 9.98 2.75 8.91
N VAL A 110 10.22 4.00 9.36
CA VAL A 110 11.56 4.59 9.40
C VAL A 110 12.48 3.83 10.36
N SER A 111 12.00 3.49 11.55
CA SER A 111 12.78 2.73 12.54
C SER A 111 13.22 1.38 11.96
N PHE A 112 12.32 0.67 11.29
CA PHE A 112 12.62 -0.58 10.60
C PHE A 112 13.68 -0.40 9.50
N LEU A 113 13.52 0.62 8.64
CA LEU A 113 14.47 0.88 7.54
C LEU A 113 15.87 1.26 8.07
N GLN A 114 15.94 2.00 9.17
CA GLN A 114 17.21 2.35 9.82
C GLN A 114 17.90 1.14 10.44
N ILE A 115 17.17 0.30 11.18
CA ILE A 115 17.70 -0.95 11.75
C ILE A 115 18.20 -1.87 10.63
N SER A 116 17.49 -1.88 9.51
CA SER A 116 17.82 -2.64 8.30
C SER A 116 18.92 -2.01 7.44
N SER A 117 19.52 -0.90 7.89
CA SER A 117 20.59 -0.16 7.20
C SER A 117 20.24 0.26 5.77
N VAL A 118 18.96 0.56 5.50
CA VAL A 118 18.50 1.02 4.19
C VAL A 118 18.95 2.46 3.96
N GLU A 119 19.69 2.68 2.88
CA GLU A 119 20.18 4.02 2.54
C GLU A 119 19.05 4.94 2.06
N ALA A 120 18.97 6.12 2.67
CA ALA A 120 18.17 7.23 2.19
C ALA A 120 19.02 8.15 1.30
N ALA A 121 18.38 8.81 0.33
CA ALA A 121 19.02 9.92 -0.39
C ALA A 121 19.35 11.08 0.57
N SER A 122 20.34 11.89 0.21
CA SER A 122 20.73 13.09 0.98
C SER A 122 19.64 14.17 1.07
N GLY A 123 18.52 14.01 0.35
CA GLY A 123 17.39 14.92 0.38
C GLY A 123 16.09 14.26 -0.10
N PRO A 124 14.98 15.00 -0.08
CA PRO A 124 13.67 14.49 -0.45
C PRO A 124 13.60 13.97 -1.90
N LEU A 125 12.91 12.86 -2.11
CA LEU A 125 12.58 12.37 -3.44
C LEU A 125 11.24 12.94 -3.92
N ALA A 126 11.14 13.18 -5.23
CA ALA A 126 9.93 13.73 -5.86
C ALA A 126 8.67 12.93 -5.50
N ALA A 127 7.53 13.60 -5.29
CA ALA A 127 6.27 12.92 -5.05
C ALA A 127 5.91 12.00 -6.24
N LEU A 128 5.27 10.86 -5.95
CA LEU A 128 4.71 10.01 -7.00
C LEU A 128 3.30 10.47 -7.34
N PRO A 129 2.88 10.37 -8.61
CA PRO A 129 1.47 10.52 -8.97
C PRO A 129 0.63 9.56 -8.12
N ARG A 130 -0.52 10.03 -7.63
CA ARG A 130 -1.49 9.14 -6.98
C ARG A 130 -1.94 8.11 -8.00
N THR A 131 -1.40 6.90 -7.89
CA THR A 131 -1.76 5.77 -8.74
C THR A 131 -2.92 5.06 -8.06
N GLY A 132 -4.14 5.33 -8.55
CA GLY A 132 -5.37 4.62 -8.19
C GLY A 132 -6.38 5.45 -7.39
N SER A 133 -7.40 5.99 -8.08
CA SER A 133 -8.75 6.28 -7.57
C SER A 133 -9.70 6.73 -8.70
N VAL A 134 -9.69 6.07 -9.86
CA VAL A 134 -10.86 6.15 -10.78
C VAL A 134 -11.06 4.77 -11.40
N TRP A 135 -11.69 3.89 -10.64
CA TRP A 135 -12.54 2.86 -11.23
C TRP A 135 -13.95 3.24 -10.80
N HIS A 136 -14.76 3.71 -11.75
CA HIS A 136 -16.20 3.80 -11.54
C HIS A 136 -16.68 2.39 -11.15
N GLN A 137 -17.18 2.23 -9.93
CA GLN A 137 -18.02 1.08 -9.63
C GLN A 137 -19.25 1.18 -10.54
N GLY A 138 -19.59 0.04 -11.15
CA GLY A 138 -20.45 0.00 -12.32
C GLY A 138 -21.86 0.54 -12.09
N GLY A 139 -22.26 1.49 -12.93
CA GLY A 139 -23.50 1.29 -13.67
C GLY A 139 -23.25 0.19 -14.69
N ARG A 140 -24.13 -0.83 -14.74
CA ARG A 140 -24.16 -1.80 -15.85
C ARG A 140 -24.14 -1.02 -17.18
N PRO A 141 -23.28 -1.36 -18.16
CA PRO A 141 -23.52 -0.89 -19.52
C PRO A 141 -24.79 -1.58 -20.00
N ASP A 142 -25.82 -0.79 -20.30
CA ASP A 142 -26.97 -1.26 -21.05
C ASP A 142 -26.47 -1.85 -22.36
N LEU A 143 -26.68 -3.15 -22.54
CA LEU A 143 -26.51 -3.80 -23.84
C LEU A 143 -27.61 -3.24 -24.75
N PRO A 144 -27.30 -2.77 -25.96
CA PRO A 144 -28.34 -2.40 -26.91
C PRO A 144 -29.13 -3.66 -27.28
N SER A 145 -30.43 -3.62 -27.02
CA SER A 145 -31.39 -4.59 -27.56
C SER A 145 -31.33 -4.50 -29.09
N GLY A 146 -30.72 -5.50 -29.70
CA GLY A 146 -30.79 -5.82 -31.13
C GLY A 146 -31.46 -7.16 -31.33
#